data_AF-A0A8H2XM74-F1
#
_entry.id   AF-A0A8H2XM74-F1
#
_cell.length_a   1.000
_cell.length_b   1.000
_cell.length_c   1.000
_cell.angle_alpha   90.00
_cell.angle_beta   90.00
_cell.angle_gamma   90.00
#
_symmetry.space_group_name_H-M   'P 1'
#
loop_
_entity.id
_entity.type
_entity.pdbx_description
1 polymer ?
#
loop_
_entity_poly.entity_id
_entity_poly.type
_entity_poly.pdbx_seq_one_letter_code
_entity_poly.pdbx_strand_id
1 'polypeptide(L)'
;MSGIVIHAAVWPTVLETLRRSHIVDYSIHLLPSPPFAVTNPPDSELAGLLIATFKYIGSDWENDSKIAASDPETVRWWAITDGMQHSLVQGATGSKDGPWWYQCEEVFRHEK
;
A
#
# COMPACT_ATOMS: atom_id res chain seq x y z
N MET A 1 1.28 13.45 -12.25
CA MET A 1 2.21 13.12 -11.15
C MET A 1 2.32 11.60 -11.11
N SER A 2 3.53 11.02 -11.02
CA SER A 2 3.68 9.56 -10.94
C SER A 2 3.66 9.09 -9.48
N GLY A 3 3.39 7.80 -9.27
CA GLY A 3 3.45 7.18 -7.94
C GLY A 3 4.79 7.37 -7.24
N ILE A 4 5.91 7.37 -7.97
CA ILE A 4 7.25 7.63 -7.40
C ILE A 4 7.34 9.05 -6.85
N VAL A 5 6.90 10.05 -7.63
CA VAL A 5 7.03 11.47 -7.25
C VAL A 5 6.16 11.80 -6.03
N ILE A 6 4.94 11.26 -5.97
CA ILE A 6 4.05 11.56 -4.84
C ILE A 6 4.60 10.93 -3.53
N HIS A 7 5.10 9.70 -3.58
CA HIS A 7 5.68 9.04 -2.41
C HIS A 7 7.05 9.60 -1.99
N ALA A 8 7.76 10.32 -2.85
CA ALA A 8 8.96 11.05 -2.46
C ALA A 8 8.67 12.24 -1.51
N ALA A 9 7.41 12.69 -1.45
CA ALA A 9 6.97 13.81 -0.64
C ALA A 9 5.62 13.51 0.04
N VAL A 10 5.52 12.36 0.72
CA VAL A 10 4.32 12.01 1.50
C VAL A 10 4.00 13.13 2.50
N TRP A 11 2.72 13.46 2.62
CA TRP A 11 2.28 14.50 3.53
C TRP A 11 2.67 14.16 4.97
N PRO A 12 3.26 15.10 5.73
CA PRO A 12 3.66 14.84 7.11
C PRO A 12 2.49 14.37 8.01
N THR A 13 1.27 14.81 7.73
CA THR A 13 0.04 14.39 8.42
C THR A 13 -0.30 12.92 8.18
N VAL A 14 -0.14 12.43 6.95
CA VAL A 14 -0.33 11.00 6.62
C VAL A 14 0.73 10.15 7.33
N LEU A 15 1.98 10.62 7.35
CA LEU A 15 3.06 9.95 8.09
C LEU A 15 2.77 9.92 9.59
N GLU A 16 2.17 10.98 10.15
CA GLU A 16 1.78 11.01 11.56
C GLU A 16 0.63 10.04 11.86
N THR A 17 -0.34 9.92 10.96
CA THR A 17 -1.40 8.92 11.09
C THR A 17 -0.84 7.50 11.08
N LEU A 18 0.13 7.19 10.21
CA LEU A 18 0.83 5.89 10.24
C LEU A 18 1.50 5.63 11.60
N ARG A 19 2.16 6.63 12.19
CA ARG A 19 2.76 6.50 13.53
C ARG A 19 1.72 6.26 14.63
N ARG A 20 0.61 7.00 14.61
CA ARG A 20 -0.50 6.84 15.56
C ARG A 20 -1.19 5.48 15.44
N SER A 21 -1.16 4.88 14.26
CA SER A 21 -1.64 3.51 13.99
C SER A 21 -0.56 2.44 14.23
N HIS A 22 0.56 2.78 14.88
CA HIS A 22 1.64 1.86 15.23
C HIS A 22 2.25 1.11 14.04
N ILE A 23 2.26 1.74 12.86
CA ILE A 23 2.92 1.24 11.67
C ILE A 23 4.33 1.82 11.61
N VAL A 24 5.34 0.96 11.58
CA VAL A 24 6.76 1.33 11.48
C VAL A 24 7.44 0.49 10.40
N ASP A 25 8.65 0.91 10.00
CA ASP A 25 9.45 0.17 9.00
C ASP A 25 8.68 -0.09 7.69
N TYR A 26 7.88 0.90 7.27
CA TYR A 26 6.99 0.79 6.11
C TYR A 26 7.72 1.16 4.81
N SER A 27 7.83 0.19 3.91
CA SER A 27 8.37 0.35 2.56
C SER A 27 7.35 -0.06 1.50
N ILE A 28 7.38 0.62 0.35
CA ILE A 28 6.64 0.25 -0.86
C ILE A 28 7.64 0.15 -2.02
N HIS A 29 7.73 -1.03 -2.63
CA HIS A 29 8.60 -1.30 -3.77
C HIS A 29 7.78 -1.30 -5.06
N LEU A 30 8.32 -0.74 -6.14
CA LEU A 30 7.73 -0.77 -7.47
C LEU A 30 8.53 -1.73 -8.37
N LEU A 31 7.85 -2.70 -8.96
CA LEU A 31 8.36 -3.49 -10.08
C LEU A 31 7.85 -2.86 -11.38
N PRO A 32 8.65 -2.06 -12.11
CA PRO A 32 8.16 -1.34 -13.29
C PRO A 32 7.81 -2.27 -14.45
N SER A 33 8.51 -3.40 -14.59
CA SER A 33 8.27 -4.43 -15.60
C SER A 33 8.77 -5.80 -15.11
N PRO A 34 8.28 -6.91 -15.68
CA PRO A 34 8.85 -8.23 -15.41
C PRO A 34 10.35 -8.25 -15.75
N PRO A 35 11.20 -8.95 -14.96
CA PRO A 35 12.64 -9.05 -15.22
C PRO A 35 12.98 -10.08 -16.31
N PHE A 36 11.97 -10.67 -16.96
CA PHE A 36 12.10 -11.68 -18.01
C PHE A 36 11.23 -11.31 -19.22
N ALA A 37 11.54 -11.89 -20.38
CA ALA A 37 10.77 -11.67 -21.59
C ALA A 37 9.33 -12.17 -21.39
N VAL A 38 8.37 -11.28 -21.65
CA VAL A 38 6.93 -11.60 -21.64
C VAL A 38 6.60 -12.30 -22.94
N THR A 39 6.28 -13.58 -22.87
CA THR A 39 5.89 -14.37 -24.05
C THR A 39 4.38 -14.45 -24.23
N ASN A 40 3.59 -14.18 -23.18
CA ASN A 40 2.13 -14.14 -23.24
C ASN A 40 1.57 -12.83 -22.62
N PRO A 41 0.57 -12.17 -23.23
CA PRO A 41 -0.02 -10.92 -22.73
C PRO A 41 -0.51 -10.89 -21.26
N PRO A 42 -1.07 -11.98 -20.67
CA PRO A 42 -1.39 -11.99 -19.24
C PRO A 42 -0.16 -11.97 -18.31
N ASP A 43 1.07 -12.19 -18.80
CA ASP A 43 2.29 -11.99 -18.01
C ASP A 43 2.58 -10.50 -17.72
N SER A 44 1.72 -9.58 -18.19
CA SER A 44 1.77 -8.14 -17.92
C SER A 44 1.31 -7.73 -16.52
N GLU A 45 0.67 -8.61 -15.74
CA GLU A 45 0.20 -8.29 -14.39
C GLU A 45 1.33 -7.94 -13.40
N LEU A 46 2.57 -8.34 -13.71
CA LEU A 46 3.75 -7.97 -12.92
C LEU A 46 4.29 -6.57 -13.26
N ALA A 47 3.91 -5.99 -14.40
CA ALA A 47 4.34 -4.64 -14.77
C ALA A 47 3.58 -3.61 -13.92
N GLY A 48 4.32 -2.78 -13.20
CA GLY A 48 3.76 -1.78 -12.30
C GLY A 48 3.34 -2.33 -10.93
N LEU A 49 3.71 -3.56 -10.58
CA LEU A 49 3.36 -4.16 -9.29
C LEU A 49 3.96 -3.36 -8.14
N LEU A 50 3.12 -3.05 -7.14
CA LEU A 50 3.53 -2.44 -5.88
C LEU A 50 3.57 -3.50 -4.78
N ILE A 51 4.66 -3.56 -4.03
CA ILE A 51 4.86 -4.51 -2.93
C ILE A 51 5.12 -3.72 -1.65
N ALA A 52 4.15 -3.76 -0.74
CA ALA A 52 4.18 -3.07 0.54
C ALA A 52 4.60 -4.03 1.66
N THR A 53 5.50 -3.59 2.55
CA THR A 53 5.88 -4.30 3.77
C THR A 53 6.00 -3.32 4.92
N PHE A 54 5.43 -3.62 6.08
CA PHE A 54 5.58 -2.82 7.29
C PHE A 54 5.59 -3.72 8.53
N LYS A 55 6.09 -3.19 9.65
CA LYS A 55 5.92 -3.78 10.97
C LYS A 55 4.79 -3.07 11.69
N TYR A 56 3.85 -3.85 12.21
CA TYR A 56 2.85 -3.37 13.14
C TYR A 56 3.30 -3.69 14.57
N ILE A 57 3.43 -2.64 15.40
CA ILE A 57 3.91 -2.76 16.79
C ILE A 57 2.83 -2.43 17.82
N GLY A 58 1.58 -2.25 17.38
CA GLY A 58 0.44 -2.03 18.25
C GLY A 58 -0.12 -3.32 18.83
N SER A 59 -1.20 -3.19 19.60
CA SER A 59 -1.88 -4.31 20.26
C SER A 59 -3.33 -4.51 19.84
N ASP A 60 -3.90 -3.60 19.04
CA ASP A 60 -5.30 -3.65 18.55
C ASP A 60 -5.37 -3.20 17.09
N TRP A 61 -5.19 -4.16 16.18
CA TRP A 61 -5.12 -3.88 14.74
C TRP A 61 -6.45 -3.30 14.21
N GLU A 62 -7.59 -3.81 14.70
CA GLU A 62 -8.89 -3.32 14.25
C GLU A 62 -9.11 -1.86 14.63
N ASN A 63 -8.72 -1.45 15.83
CA ASN A 63 -8.82 -0.05 16.25
C ASN A 63 -7.83 0.85 15.49
N ASP A 64 -6.58 0.42 15.36
CA ASP A 64 -5.53 1.24 14.74
C ASP A 64 -5.75 1.41 13.23
N SER A 65 -6.30 0.40 12.57
CA SER A 65 -6.72 0.48 11.16
C SER A 65 -7.87 1.48 10.98
N LYS A 66 -8.80 1.56 11.95
CA LYS A 66 -9.89 2.55 11.91
C LYS A 66 -9.38 3.98 12.12
N ILE A 67 -8.35 4.17 12.94
CA ILE A 67 -7.70 5.49 13.09
C ILE A 67 -7.22 5.98 11.72
N ALA A 68 -6.50 5.15 10.97
CA ALA A 68 -6.04 5.50 9.63
C ALA A 68 -7.20 5.72 8.65
N ALA A 69 -8.19 4.83 8.64
CA ALA A 69 -9.32 4.92 7.72
C ALA A 69 -10.27 6.11 7.98
N SER A 70 -10.30 6.63 9.21
CA SER A 70 -11.13 7.77 9.60
C SER A 70 -10.38 9.12 9.58
N ASP A 71 -9.07 9.10 9.37
CA ASP A 71 -8.25 10.31 9.30
C ASP A 71 -8.49 11.06 7.97
N PRO A 72 -8.97 12.32 8.01
CA PRO A 72 -9.36 13.04 6.81
C PRO A 72 -8.19 13.31 5.85
N GLU A 73 -6.98 13.50 6.37
CA GLU A 73 -5.78 13.69 5.55
C GLU A 73 -5.38 12.39 4.84
N THR A 74 -5.49 11.26 5.52
CA THR A 74 -5.28 9.92 4.93
C THR A 74 -6.30 9.61 3.84
N VAL A 75 -7.58 9.88 4.08
CA VAL A 75 -8.63 9.72 3.05
C VAL A 75 -8.38 10.62 1.84
N ARG A 76 -7.95 11.88 2.06
CA ARG A 76 -7.61 12.81 0.97
C ARG A 76 -6.38 12.34 0.19
N TRP A 77 -5.40 11.77 0.87
CA TRP A 77 -4.23 11.17 0.25
C TRP A 77 -4.62 9.97 -0.63
N TRP A 78 -5.45 9.07 -0.12
CA TRP A 78 -5.97 7.92 -0.87
C TRP A 78 -6.76 8.33 -2.12
N ALA A 79 -7.58 9.38 -2.03
CA ALA A 79 -8.30 9.88 -3.20
C ALA A 79 -7.37 10.27 -4.37
N ILE A 80 -6.11 10.62 -4.09
CA ILE A 80 -5.10 10.91 -5.11
C ILE A 80 -4.38 9.63 -5.54
N THR A 81 -3.92 8.81 -4.60
CA THR A 81 -3.11 7.62 -4.91
C THR A 81 -3.91 6.48 -5.52
N ASP A 82 -5.17 6.30 -5.14
CA ASP A 82 -6.06 5.27 -5.69
C ASP A 82 -6.24 5.49 -7.20
N GLY A 83 -6.34 6.75 -7.64
CA GLY A 83 -6.42 7.11 -9.07
C GLY A 83 -5.13 6.84 -9.87
N MET A 84 -4.04 6.46 -9.20
CA MET A 84 -2.76 6.08 -9.82
C MET A 84 -2.51 4.58 -9.78
N GLN A 85 -3.44 3.79 -9.22
CA GLN A 85 -3.26 2.38 -8.90
C GLN A 85 -4.42 1.55 -9.45
N HIS A 86 -4.19 0.26 -9.64
CA HIS A 86 -5.24 -0.74 -9.79
C HIS A 86 -5.09 -1.77 -8.67
N SER A 87 -6.20 -2.10 -8.01
CA SER A 87 -6.19 -3.11 -6.96
C SER A 87 -6.23 -4.53 -7.55
N LEU A 88 -5.52 -5.44 -6.88
CA LEU A 88 -5.63 -6.89 -7.11
C LEU A 88 -6.79 -7.53 -6.32
N VAL A 89 -7.47 -6.76 -5.47
CA VAL A 89 -8.64 -7.23 -4.72
C VAL A 89 -9.86 -7.17 -5.63
N GLN A 90 -10.50 -8.32 -5.86
CA GLN A 90 -11.66 -8.42 -6.74
C GLN A 90 -12.82 -7.52 -6.25
N GLY A 91 -13.25 -6.60 -7.10
CA GLY A 91 -14.38 -5.70 -6.82
C GLY A 91 -14.02 -4.47 -5.98
N ALA A 92 -12.75 -4.24 -5.67
CA ALA A 92 -12.34 -3.03 -4.94
C ALA A 92 -12.53 -1.76 -5.79
N THR A 93 -13.11 -0.72 -5.19
CA THR A 93 -13.39 0.57 -5.84
C THR A 93 -12.52 1.72 -5.31
N GLY A 94 -11.86 1.54 -4.17
CA GLY A 94 -10.94 2.50 -3.56
C GLY A 94 -10.57 2.10 -2.13
N SER A 95 -9.52 2.72 -1.58
CA SER A 95 -8.99 2.46 -0.23
C SER A 95 -9.99 2.75 0.90
N LYS A 96 -10.96 3.63 0.66
CA LYS A 96 -12.00 3.98 1.65
C LYS A 96 -13.17 2.99 1.72
N ASP A 97 -13.37 2.19 0.67
CA ASP A 97 -14.58 1.37 0.49
C ASP A 97 -14.37 -0.09 0.91
N GLY A 98 -13.18 -0.43 1.40
CA GLY A 98 -12.81 -1.79 1.81
C GLY A 98 -11.33 -2.08 1.56
N PRO A 99 -10.94 -3.36 1.52
CA PRO A 99 -9.57 -3.76 1.25
C PRO A 99 -9.11 -3.31 -0.15
N TRP A 100 -8.00 -2.57 -0.21
CA TRP A 100 -7.39 -2.12 -1.47
C TRP A 100 -6.09 -2.86 -1.82
N TRP A 101 -5.32 -3.24 -0.81
CA TRP A 101 -4.10 -4.03 -0.98
C TRP A 101 -4.40 -5.51 -0.77
N TYR A 102 -4.01 -6.34 -1.74
CA TYR A 102 -4.07 -7.79 -1.59
C TYR A 102 -3.05 -8.24 -0.55
N GLN A 103 -3.48 -9.04 0.42
CA GLN A 103 -2.62 -9.52 1.50
C GLN A 103 -1.88 -10.79 1.06
N CYS A 104 -0.55 -10.76 1.16
CA CYS A 104 0.29 -11.93 0.91
C CYS A 104 0.56 -12.69 2.20
N GLU A 105 0.71 -14.01 2.10
CA GLU A 105 1.14 -14.86 3.22
C GLU A 105 2.64 -14.67 3.50
N GLU A 106 2.99 -14.33 4.74
CA GLU A 106 4.38 -14.36 5.19
C GLU A 106 4.81 -15.82 5.40
N VAL A 107 5.55 -16.38 4.44
CA VAL A 107 6.03 -17.77 4.50
C VAL A 107 7.38 -17.94 5.20
N PHE A 108 8.12 -16.85 5.39
CA PHE A 108 9.40 -16.83 6.10
C PHE A 108 9.74 -15.41 6.56
N ARG A 109 10.19 -15.30 7.82
CA ARG A 109 10.79 -14.09 8.38
C ARG A 109 11.91 -14.47 9.32
N HIS A 110 13.02 -13.74 9.23
CA HIS A 110 14.12 -13.83 10.19
C HIS A 110 14.34 -12.46 10.82
N GLU A 111 14.22 -12.40 12.14
CA GLU A 111 14.50 -11.23 12.96
C GLU A 111 15.57 -11.64 13.98
N LYS A 112 16.64 -10.86 14.11
CA LYS A 112 17.77 -11.13 15.01
C LYS A 112 17.69 -10.26 16.25
#